data_AF-A0A538RUA3-F1
#
_entry.id   AF-A0A538RUA3-F1
#
_cell.length_a   1.000
_cell.length_b   1.000
_cell.length_c   1.000
_cell.angle_alpha   90.00
_cell.angle_beta   90.00
_cell.angle_gamma   90.00
#
_symmetry.space_group_name_H-M   'P 1'
#
loop_
_entity.id
_entity.type
_entity.pdbx_description
1 polymer ?
#
loop_
_entity_poly.entity_id
_entity_poly.type
_entity_poly.pdbx_seq_one_letter_code
_entity_poly.pdbx_strand_id
1 'polypeptide(L)'
;LYDMVGNVWQWCSDWYAADLYARQARQAVVVNPTGPEKSFDPRQPYSPMRCQKGGSFLCHPSYCWRYRPSARHGCTPDTGMSHMGFRCVMTPPTAEKEQR
;
A
#
# COMPACT_ATOMS: atom_id res chain seq x y z
N LEU A 1 -12.91 0.42 11.47
CA LEU A 1 -12.35 -0.54 10.49
C LEU A 1 -11.90 -1.78 11.23
N TYR A 2 -12.07 -2.97 10.65
CA TYR A 2 -11.62 -4.24 11.22
C TYR A 2 -10.41 -4.78 10.43
N ASP A 3 -9.54 -5.52 11.12
CA ASP A 3 -8.35 -6.18 10.56
C ASP A 3 -7.54 -5.31 9.61
N MET A 4 -7.30 -4.05 10.01
CA MET A 4 -6.37 -3.17 9.29
C MET A 4 -4.91 -3.64 9.40
N VAL A 5 -4.66 -4.49 10.39
CA VAL A 5 -3.36 -5.04 10.75
C VAL A 5 -3.53 -6.54 11.01
N GLY A 6 -2.62 -7.36 10.50
CA GLY A 6 -2.70 -8.82 10.59
C GLY A 6 -3.72 -9.41 9.62
N ASN A 7 -4.18 -10.63 9.91
CA ASN A 7 -5.04 -11.44 9.03
C ASN A 7 -4.42 -11.62 7.63
N VAL A 8 -4.68 -10.74 6.67
CA VAL A 8 -4.04 -10.77 5.35
C VAL A 8 -3.42 -9.42 5.02
N TRP A 9 -2.31 -9.47 4.27
CA TRP A 9 -1.79 -8.29 3.60
C TRP A 9 -2.83 -7.72 2.67
N GLN A 10 -2.86 -6.40 2.53
CA GLN A 10 -3.85 -5.73 1.70
C GLN A 10 -3.16 -4.89 0.63
N TRP A 11 -3.53 -5.15 -0.62
CA TRP A 11 -3.10 -4.36 -1.77
C TRP A 11 -3.57 -2.91 -1.68
N CYS A 12 -2.72 -1.99 -2.13
CA CYS A 12 -3.05 -0.60 -2.39
C CYS A 12 -2.82 -0.26 -3.87
N SER A 13 -3.56 0.73 -4.37
CA SER A 13 -3.42 1.18 -5.77
C SER A 13 -2.04 1.73 -6.08
N ASP A 14 -1.33 2.29 -5.10
CA ASP A 14 -0.04 2.98 -5.28
C ASP A 14 1.06 2.06 -5.81
N TRP A 15 1.89 2.58 -6.72
CA TRP A 15 3.19 1.97 -7.00
C TRP A 15 4.11 2.09 -5.77
N TYR A 16 4.91 1.07 -5.51
CA TYR A 16 5.87 1.07 -4.42
C TYR A 16 7.15 1.77 -4.83
N ALA A 17 7.52 2.84 -4.11
CA ALA A 17 8.84 3.47 -4.22
C ALA A 17 9.53 3.56 -2.85
N ALA A 18 10.65 2.86 -2.66
CA ALA A 18 11.35 2.74 -1.37
C ALA A 18 11.73 4.10 -0.75
N ASP A 19 11.99 5.10 -1.59
CA ASP A 19 12.42 6.44 -1.21
C ASP A 19 11.27 7.47 -1.13
N LEU A 20 10.03 7.07 -1.43
CA LEU A 20 8.89 7.99 -1.63
C LEU A 20 8.71 8.96 -0.47
N TYR A 21 8.63 8.43 0.75
CA TYR A 21 8.37 9.26 1.93
C TYR A 21 9.58 10.14 2.29
N ALA A 22 10.80 9.68 2.02
CA ALA A 22 12.00 10.50 2.23
C ALA A 22 12.07 11.67 1.23
N ARG A 23 11.63 11.46 -0.02
CA ARG A 23 11.49 12.54 -1.01
C ARG A 23 10.37 13.51 -0.64
N GLN A 24 9.20 13.01 -0.25
CA GLN A 24 8.05 13.82 0.13
C GLN A 24 8.28 14.63 1.41
N ALA A 25 9.03 14.09 2.39
CA ALA A 25 9.36 14.81 3.62
C ALA A 25 10.19 16.09 3.37
N ARG A 26 10.83 16.22 2.20
CA ARG A 26 11.58 17.41 1.77
C ARG A 26 10.73 18.41 0.98
N GLN A 27 9.47 18.05 0.70
CA GLN A 27 8.53 18.87 -0.06
C GLN A 27 7.50 19.52 0.88
N ALA A 28 6.68 20.42 0.35
CA ALA A 28 5.51 20.94 1.05
C ALA A 28 4.47 19.83 1.31
N VAL A 29 3.49 20.10 2.17
CA VAL A 29 2.39 19.18 2.47
C VAL A 29 1.71 18.71 1.18
N VAL A 30 1.65 17.39 0.99
CA VAL A 30 1.02 16.77 -0.18
C VAL A 30 -0.44 16.44 0.16
N VAL A 31 -1.37 16.94 -0.65
CA VAL A 31 -2.81 16.71 -0.48
C VAL A 31 -3.24 15.54 -1.38
N ASN A 32 -3.87 14.52 -0.80
CA ASN A 32 -4.36 13.33 -1.50
C ASN A 32 -3.34 12.68 -2.46
N PRO A 33 -2.15 12.26 -1.97
CA PRO A 33 -1.16 11.60 -2.82
C PRO A 33 -1.71 10.29 -3.42
N THR A 34 -1.47 10.07 -4.70
CA THR A 34 -1.87 8.86 -5.45
C THR A 34 -0.72 7.87 -5.67
N GLY A 35 0.41 8.11 -5.00
CA GLY A 35 1.65 7.37 -5.19
C GLY A 35 2.52 7.91 -6.34
N PRO A 36 3.69 7.30 -6.59
CA PRO A 36 4.56 7.64 -7.70
C PRO A 36 4.02 7.07 -9.03
N GLU A 37 4.40 7.66 -10.15
CA GLU A 37 4.03 7.16 -11.49
C GLU A 37 4.66 5.79 -11.81
N LYS A 38 5.84 5.50 -11.24
CA LYS A 38 6.60 4.28 -11.45
C LYS A 38 7.07 3.68 -10.13
N SER A 39 7.19 2.35 -10.11
CA SER A 39 7.80 1.62 -9.01
C SER A 39 9.30 1.90 -8.91
N PHE A 40 9.84 1.86 -7.69
CA PHE A 40 11.26 2.00 -7.41
C PHE A 40 11.67 1.19 -6.17
N ASP A 41 12.46 0.14 -6.35
CA ASP A 41 13.19 -0.53 -5.25
C ASP A 41 14.62 -0.81 -5.78
N PRO A 42 15.67 -0.19 -5.20
CA PRO A 42 17.06 -0.45 -5.60
C PRO A 42 17.44 -1.94 -5.55
N ARG A 43 16.77 -2.73 -4.71
CA ARG A 43 17.04 -4.16 -4.55
C ARG A 43 16.38 -4.99 -5.64
N GLN A 44 15.37 -4.45 -6.34
CA GLN A 44 14.59 -5.13 -7.37
C GLN A 44 14.24 -4.15 -8.52
N PRO A 45 15.25 -3.63 -9.25
CA PRO A 45 15.08 -2.51 -10.18
C PRO A 45 14.23 -2.84 -11.42
N TYR A 46 14.12 -4.12 -11.78
CA TYR A 46 13.42 -4.59 -12.98
C TYR A 46 12.01 -5.14 -12.69
N SER A 47 11.57 -5.12 -11.44
CA SER A 47 10.31 -5.71 -11.02
C SER A 47 9.37 -4.62 -10.50
N PRO A 48 8.40 -4.14 -11.30
CA PRO A 48 7.46 -3.13 -10.84
C PRO A 48 6.53 -3.70 -9.76
N MET A 49 6.43 -3.00 -8.64
CA MET A 49 5.74 -3.46 -7.43
C MET A 49 4.64 -2.52 -7.00
N ARG A 50 3.50 -3.07 -6.59
CA ARG A 50 2.43 -2.32 -5.93
C ARG A 50 2.60 -2.36 -4.42
N CYS A 51 2.10 -1.34 -3.74
CA CYS A 51 2.15 -1.25 -2.28
C CYS A 51 1.24 -2.28 -1.61
N GLN A 52 1.70 -2.83 -0.50
CA GLN A 52 0.95 -3.68 0.42
C GLN A 52 1.11 -3.17 1.85
N LYS A 53 0.02 -3.29 2.62
CA LYS A 53 -0.09 -2.78 4.00
C LYS A 53 -0.74 -3.81 4.92
N GLY A 54 -0.54 -3.62 6.22
CA GLY A 54 -1.25 -4.35 7.28
C GLY A 54 -0.52 -5.55 7.87
N GLY A 55 0.36 -6.22 7.13
CA GLY A 55 0.88 -7.52 7.58
C GLY A 55 -0.15 -8.64 7.41
N SER A 56 0.15 -9.84 7.89
CA SER A 56 -0.74 -11.00 7.82
C SER A 56 -0.68 -11.84 9.10
N PHE A 57 -1.47 -12.92 9.16
CA PHE A 57 -1.43 -13.94 10.22
C PHE A 57 -0.06 -14.63 10.36
N LEU A 58 0.84 -14.46 9.39
CA LEU A 58 2.21 -14.96 9.47
C LEU A 58 3.16 -13.96 10.15
N CYS A 59 2.79 -12.71 10.40
CA CYS A 59 3.73 -11.76 10.99
C CYS A 59 3.99 -12.07 12.47
N HIS A 60 5.27 -12.07 12.88
CA HIS A 60 5.69 -12.38 14.24
C HIS A 60 6.84 -11.47 14.71
N PRO A 61 6.92 -11.10 16.01
CA PRO A 61 7.99 -10.29 16.58
C PRO A 61 9.42 -10.85 16.46
N SER A 62 9.65 -12.07 15.99
CA SER A 62 11.02 -12.57 15.78
C SER A 62 11.56 -12.29 14.37
N TYR A 63 10.71 -12.05 13.37
CA TYR A 63 11.18 -11.93 11.97
C TYR A 63 10.38 -10.95 11.10
N CYS A 64 9.12 -10.65 11.43
CA CYS A 64 8.28 -9.77 10.62
C CYS A 64 7.43 -8.85 11.49
N TRP A 65 7.90 -7.62 11.65
CA TRP A 65 7.22 -6.57 12.40
C TRP A 65 6.35 -5.68 11.51
N ARG A 66 5.86 -6.22 10.40
CA ARG A 66 5.15 -5.45 9.37
C ARG A 66 3.65 -5.27 9.63
N TYR A 67 3.18 -5.74 10.78
CA TYR A 67 1.86 -5.40 11.34
C TYR A 67 1.79 -3.94 11.84
N ARG A 68 2.90 -3.20 11.92
CA ARG A 68 2.88 -1.79 12.30
C ARG A 68 2.18 -0.95 11.23
N PRO A 69 1.29 0.01 11.56
CA PRO A 69 0.58 0.83 10.56
C PRO A 69 1.49 1.58 9.57
N SER A 70 2.68 1.99 10.02
CA SER A 70 3.69 2.64 9.17
C SER A 70 4.41 1.68 8.22
N ALA A 71 4.40 0.37 8.51
CA ALA A 71 5.08 -0.62 7.69
C ALA A 71 4.43 -0.73 6.30
N ARG A 72 5.27 -0.96 5.29
CA ARG A 72 4.88 -1.07 3.89
C ARG A 72 5.77 -2.09 3.20
N HIS A 73 5.23 -2.78 2.22
CA HIS A 73 5.97 -3.70 1.38
C HIS A 73 5.59 -3.49 -0.08
N GLY A 74 6.49 -3.86 -0.98
CA GLY A 74 6.24 -3.91 -2.41
C GLY A 74 6.30 -5.36 -2.87
N CYS A 75 5.35 -5.77 -3.69
CA CYS A 75 5.41 -7.04 -4.41
C CYS A 75 4.75 -6.87 -5.78
N THR A 76 5.16 -7.71 -6.74
CA THR A 76 4.72 -7.59 -8.13
C THR A 76 3.23 -7.94 -8.24
N PRO A 77 2.45 -7.20 -9.05
CA PRO A 77 0.99 -7.30 -9.07
C PRO A 77 0.46 -8.63 -9.61
N ASP A 78 1.31 -9.41 -10.27
CA ASP A 78 1.05 -10.75 -10.79
C ASP A 78 1.23 -11.86 -9.74
N THR A 79 1.75 -11.53 -8.56
CA THR A 79 1.97 -12.52 -7.49
C THR A 79 0.70 -12.78 -6.68
N GLY A 80 0.28 -14.04 -6.62
CA GLY A 80 -0.76 -14.53 -5.70
C GLY A 80 -0.15 -15.23 -4.47
N MET A 81 -0.69 -14.96 -3.27
CA MET A 81 -0.26 -15.59 -2.03
C MET A 81 -1.46 -15.87 -1.11
N SER A 82 -1.41 -16.95 -0.33
CA SER A 82 -2.47 -17.36 0.60
C SER A 82 -2.75 -16.37 1.74
N HIS A 83 -1.86 -15.42 1.97
CA HIS A 83 -1.91 -14.43 3.05
C HIS A 83 -2.04 -13.01 2.49
N MET A 84 -2.59 -12.89 1.28
CA MET A 84 -2.77 -11.65 0.53
C MET A 84 -4.22 -11.48 0.09
N GLY A 85 -4.77 -10.30 0.35
CA GLY A 85 -6.09 -9.89 -0.09
C GLY A 85 -6.13 -8.40 -0.40
N PHE A 86 -7.31 -7.81 -0.35
CA PHE A 86 -7.53 -6.38 -0.55
C PHE A 86 -8.84 -5.94 0.11
N ARG A 87 -9.01 -4.63 0.27
CA ARG A 87 -10.29 -4.01 0.59
C ARG A 87 -10.57 -2.89 -0.40
N CYS A 88 -11.83 -2.69 -0.74
CA CYS A 88 -12.23 -1.64 -1.65
C CYS A 88 -12.43 -0.31 -0.91
N VAL A 89 -12.23 0.79 -1.65
CA VAL A 89 -12.59 2.14 -1.25
C VAL A 89 -13.35 2.79 -2.39
N MET A 90 -14.17 3.79 -2.09
CA MET A 90 -14.96 4.52 -3.07
C MET A 90 -14.98 5.99 -2.68
N THR A 91 -14.86 6.88 -3.67
CA THR A 91 -15.11 8.31 -3.48
C THR A 91 -16.60 8.52 -3.21
N PRO A 92 -16.99 9.29 -2.19
CA PRO A 92 -18.41 9.59 -1.96
C PRO A 92 -19.03 10.22 -3.22
N PRO A 93 -20.32 9.95 -3.51
CA PRO A 93 -21.00 10.59 -4.63
C PRO A 93 -20.97 12.11 -4.45
N THR A 94 -20.58 12.82 -5.51
CA THR A 94 -20.69 14.28 -5.57
C THR A 94 -22.19 14.64 -5.70
N ALA A 95 -22.65 15.67 -4.98
CA ALA A 95 -24.07 16.07 -4.91
C ALA A 95 -24.77 16.28 -6.26
N GLU A 96 -24.02 16.47 -7.34
CA GLU A 96 -24.53 16.60 -8.71
C GLU A 96 -25.06 15.28 -9.32
N LYS A 97 -24.75 14.11 -8.73
CA LYS A 97 -25.13 12.80 -9.26
C LYS A 97 -26.36 12.17 -8.59
N GLU A 98 -26.91 12.76 -7.54
CA GLU A 98 -28.13 12.26 -6.87
C GLU A 98 -29.43 12.70 -7.55
N GLN A 99 -29.37 13.56 -8.58
CA GLN A 99 -30.54 14.07 -9.31
C GLN A 99 -30.81 13.36 -10.64
N ARG A 100 -30.26 12.16 -10.87
CA ARG A 100 -30.57 11.33 -12.05
C ARG A 100 -31.16 9.99 -11.66
#